data_AF-A0A969DGE3-F1
#
_entry.id   AF-A0A969DGE3-F1
#
_cell.length_a   1.000
_cell.length_b   1.000
_cell.length_c   1.000
_cell.angle_alpha   90.00
_cell.angle_beta   90.00
_cell.angle_gamma   90.00
#
_symmetry.space_group_name_H-M   'P 1'
#
loop_
_entity.id
_entity.type
_entity.pdbx_description
1 polymer ?
#
loop_
_entity_poly.entity_id
_entity_poly.type
_entity_poly.pdbx_seq_one_letter_code
_entity_poly.pdbx_strand_id
1 'polypeptide(L)'
;MIGNITKGNGFYGCVAYVLGKENAQLINSNMASTTPTDLAWEFRKFAQLNQRVEKPVLHISLNPAPSDRILDEWEMCMIAQDLMEGLELKNNQFILV
;
A
#
# COMPACT_ATOMS: atom_id res chain seq x y z
N MET A 1 3.41 -15.16 10.26
CA MET A 1 3.35 -14.07 9.26
C MET A 1 4.41 -14.21 8.17
N ILE A 2 4.03 -14.12 6.90
CA ILE A 2 4.93 -14.10 5.73
C ILE A 2 4.78 -12.75 5.03
N GLY A 3 5.89 -12.04 4.87
CA GLY A 3 5.96 -10.77 4.13
C GLY A 3 6.54 -10.96 2.73
N ASN A 4 6.05 -10.19 1.76
CA ASN A 4 6.68 -10.07 0.45
C ASN A 4 6.76 -8.59 0.05
N ILE A 5 7.90 -8.17 -0.49
CA ILE A 5 8.17 -6.79 -0.92
C ILE A 5 8.48 -6.80 -2.41
N THR A 6 7.70 -6.03 -3.17
CA THR A 6 7.84 -5.93 -4.62
C THR A 6 7.94 -4.47 -5.04
N LYS A 7 8.77 -4.20 -6.07
CA LYS A 7 8.90 -2.86 -6.68
C LYS A 7 8.42 -2.90 -8.12
N GLY A 8 7.67 -1.88 -8.54
CA GLY A 8 7.05 -1.82 -9.85
C GLY A 8 6.95 -0.42 -10.45
N ASN A 9 6.42 -0.35 -11.67
CA ASN A 9 6.37 0.88 -12.47
C ASN A 9 4.94 1.44 -12.65
N GLY A 10 3.92 0.63 -12.38
CA GLY A 10 2.53 0.96 -12.72
C GLY A 10 1.65 1.09 -11.48
N PHE A 11 1.35 2.33 -11.08
CA PHE A 11 0.41 2.59 -9.98
C PHE A 11 -0.98 2.02 -10.27
N TYR A 12 -1.55 2.31 -11.45
CA TYR A 12 -2.91 1.84 -11.78
C TYR A 12 -3.04 0.31 -11.73
N GLY A 13 -2.10 -0.42 -12.35
CA GLY A 13 -2.12 -1.88 -12.33
C GLY A 13 -2.03 -2.44 -10.91
N CYS A 14 -1.19 -1.84 -10.06
CA CYS A 14 -1.07 -2.24 -8.65
C CYS A 14 -2.35 -1.95 -7.86
N VAL A 15 -2.86 -0.72 -7.93
CA VAL A 15 -4.03 -0.28 -7.16
C VAL A 15 -5.30 -1.02 -7.62
N ALA A 16 -5.52 -1.14 -8.93
CA ALA A 16 -6.67 -1.87 -9.47
C ALA A 16 -6.62 -3.37 -9.11
N TYR A 17 -5.42 -3.96 -9.05
CA TYR A 17 -5.26 -5.35 -8.62
C TYR A 17 -5.62 -5.55 -7.14
N VAL A 18 -5.13 -4.69 -6.24
CA VAL A 18 -5.39 -4.86 -4.80
C VAL A 18 -6.82 -4.52 -4.42
N LEU A 19 -7.38 -3.43 -4.94
CA LEU A 19 -8.77 -3.01 -4.68
C LEU A 19 -9.80 -3.81 -5.48
N GLY A 20 -9.39 -4.57 -6.49
CA GLY A 20 -10.28 -5.38 -7.32
C GLY A 20 -10.59 -6.78 -6.76
N LYS A 21 -10.03 -7.15 -5.60
CA LYS A 21 -10.34 -8.44 -4.96
C LYS A 21 -11.71 -8.36 -4.28
N GLU A 22 -12.43 -9.48 -4.25
CA GLU A 22 -13.82 -9.57 -3.78
C GLU A 22 -14.06 -8.96 -2.39
N ASN A 23 -13.09 -9.11 -1.47
CA ASN A 23 -13.17 -8.61 -0.10
C ASN A 23 -12.13 -7.52 0.20
N ALA A 24 -11.64 -6.83 -0.82
CA ALA A 24 -10.70 -5.74 -0.62
C ALA A 24 -11.39 -4.53 0.02
N GLN A 25 -10.76 -3.96 1.05
CA GLN A 25 -11.27 -2.78 1.73
C GLN A 25 -10.13 -1.80 1.94
N LEU A 26 -10.31 -0.53 1.57
CA LEU A 26 -9.35 0.51 1.93
C LEU A 26 -9.46 0.81 3.44
N ILE A 27 -8.51 0.29 4.22
CA ILE A 27 -8.48 0.40 5.70
C ILE A 27 -7.93 1.77 6.13
N ASN A 28 -6.85 2.22 5.49
CA ASN A 28 -6.19 3.48 5.85
C ASN A 28 -5.46 4.07 4.65
N SER A 29 -5.29 5.39 4.61
CA SER A 29 -4.68 6.10 3.50
C SER A 29 -4.34 7.52 3.91
N ASN A 30 -3.24 8.06 3.38
CA ASN A 30 -2.96 9.51 3.39
C ASN A 30 -3.26 10.18 2.04
N MET A 31 -4.01 9.50 1.17
CA MET A 31 -4.46 9.94 -0.15
C MET A 31 -5.90 10.49 -0.07
N ALA A 32 -6.27 11.39 -0.99
CA ALA A 32 -7.59 12.02 -0.98
C ALA A 32 -8.65 11.16 -1.70
N SER A 33 -8.22 10.35 -2.67
CA SER A 33 -9.09 9.51 -3.47
C SER A 33 -9.24 8.09 -2.94
N THR A 34 -10.27 7.38 -3.41
CA THR A 34 -10.53 5.97 -3.08
C THR A 34 -10.69 5.08 -4.31
N THR A 35 -10.84 5.65 -5.50
CA THR A 35 -10.96 4.87 -6.74
C THR A 35 -9.58 4.50 -7.29
N PRO A 36 -9.40 3.34 -7.95
CA PRO A 36 -8.10 2.95 -8.51
C PRO A 36 -7.54 3.95 -9.52
N THR A 37 -8.40 4.56 -10.32
CA THR A 37 -8.00 5.55 -11.33
C THR A 37 -7.46 6.81 -10.68
N ASP A 38 -8.19 7.35 -9.71
CA ASP A 38 -7.83 8.63 -9.08
C ASP A 38 -6.64 8.46 -8.13
N LEU A 39 -6.59 7.38 -7.35
CA LEU A 39 -5.42 7.01 -6.55
C LEU A 39 -4.16 6.90 -7.40
N ALA A 40 -4.23 6.20 -8.54
CA ALA A 40 -3.08 6.07 -9.44
C ALA A 40 -2.64 7.41 -10.01
N TRP A 41 -3.57 8.33 -10.24
CA TRP A 41 -3.25 9.69 -10.68
C TRP A 41 -2.57 10.50 -9.56
N GLU A 42 -3.10 10.45 -8.33
CA GLU A 42 -2.50 11.11 -7.16
C GLU A 42 -1.08 10.59 -6.89
N PHE A 43 -0.88 9.26 -6.83
CA PHE A 43 0.45 8.67 -6.66
C PHE A 43 1.45 9.14 -7.72
N ARG A 44 1.02 9.25 -8.98
CA ARG A 44 1.88 9.77 -10.06
C ARG A 44 2.31 11.21 -9.82
N LYS A 45 1.46 12.06 -9.22
CA LYS A 45 1.83 13.45 -8.88
C LYS A 45 2.99 13.49 -7.89
N PHE A 46 2.96 12.64 -6.87
CA PHE A 46 4.07 12.55 -5.91
C PHE A 46 5.32 11.93 -6.52
N ALA A 47 5.18 10.88 -7.32
CA ALA A 47 6.32 10.27 -8.01
C ALA A 47 7.05 11.25 -8.96
N GLN A 48 6.30 12.18 -9.59
CA GLN A 48 6.87 13.22 -10.45
C GLN A 48 7.78 14.21 -9.71
N LEU A 49 7.68 14.32 -8.37
CA LEU A 49 8.58 15.15 -7.56
C LEU A 49 10.01 14.60 -7.54
N ASN A 50 10.21 13.30 -7.83
CA ASN A 50 11.53 12.69 -7.94
C ASN A 50 11.62 11.76 -9.17
N GLN A 51 11.93 12.36 -10.32
CA GLN A 51 12.02 11.66 -11.60
C GLN A 51 13.20 10.68 -11.72
N ARG A 52 14.11 10.64 -10.73
CA ARG A 52 15.21 9.66 -10.69
C ARG A 52 14.74 8.26 -10.28
N VAL A 53 13.53 8.14 -9.73
CA VAL A 53 12.98 6.86 -9.27
C VAL A 53 12.39 6.10 -10.47
N GLU A 54 13.09 5.08 -10.94
CA GLU A 54 12.64 4.26 -12.08
C GLU A 54 11.45 3.34 -11.75
N LYS A 55 11.38 2.88 -10.49
CA LYS A 55 10.33 1.97 -9.98
C LYS A 55 9.59 2.62 -8.80
N PRO A 56 8.66 3.54 -9.05
CA PRO A 56 8.05 4.37 -8.00
C PRO A 56 7.00 3.62 -7.17
N VAL A 57 6.60 2.41 -7.54
CA VAL A 57 5.65 1.60 -6.77
C VAL A 57 6.44 0.69 -5.81
N LEU A 58 6.10 0.78 -4.52
CA LEU A 58 6.51 -0.19 -3.50
C LEU A 58 5.24 -0.89 -2.98
N HIS A 59 5.13 -2.19 -3.21
CA HIS A 59 4.02 -3.00 -2.75
C HIS A 59 4.51 -4.04 -1.75
N ILE A 60 3.96 -3.98 -0.54
CA ILE A 60 4.33 -4.81 0.60
C ILE A 60 3.08 -5.60 0.98
N SER A 61 3.12 -6.92 0.81
CA SER A 61 2.04 -7.80 1.23
C SER A 61 2.40 -8.49 2.53
N LEU A 62 1.47 -8.47 3.48
CA LEU A 62 1.60 -9.06 4.80
C LEU A 62 0.50 -10.11 4.98
N ASN A 63 0.89 -11.39 5.02
CA ASN A 63 -0.06 -12.47 5.25
C ASN A 63 0.15 -13.08 6.64
N PRO A 64 -0.85 -13.07 7.52
CA PRO A 64 -0.84 -13.89 8.73
C PRO A 64 -0.62 -15.36 8.36
N ALA A 65 0.08 -16.12 9.21
CA ALA A 65 0.17 -17.56 9.03
C ALA A 65 -1.22 -18.19 9.24
N PRO A 66 -1.51 -19.38 8.68
CA PRO A 66 -2.81 -20.04 8.88
C PRO A 66 -3.16 -20.32 10.34
N SER A 67 -2.16 -20.40 11.22
CA SER A 67 -2.30 -20.57 12.67
C SER A 67 -2.46 -19.25 13.43
N ASP A 68 -2.17 -18.11 12.80
CA ASP A 68 -2.29 -16.80 13.42
C ASP A 68 -3.78 -16.45 13.55
N ARG A 69 -4.14 -15.71 14.59
CA ARG A 69 -5.51 -15.20 14.75
C ARG A 69 -5.83 -14.17 13.67
N ILE A 70 -7.12 -13.99 13.41
CA ILE A 70 -7.62 -12.91 12.56
C ILE A 70 -7.32 -11.58 13.26
N LEU A 71 -6.75 -10.64 12.51
CA LEU A 71 -6.46 -9.29 12.96
C LEU A 71 -7.64 -8.39 12.61
N ASP A 72 -7.99 -7.48 13.50
CA ASP A 72 -8.93 -6.41 13.19
C ASP A 72 -8.25 -5.24 12.44
N GLU A 73 -9.05 -4.29 11.94
CA GLU A 73 -8.55 -3.12 11.20
C GLU A 73 -7.59 -2.25 12.02
N TRP A 74 -7.81 -2.15 13.34
CA TRP A 74 -6.96 -1.34 14.21
C TRP A 74 -5.59 -1.99 14.40
N GLU A 75 -5.56 -3.30 14.60
CA GLU A 75 -4.33 -4.09 14.68
C GLU A 75 -3.56 -4.07 13.36
N MET A 76 -4.26 -4.16 12.22
CA MET A 76 -3.66 -4.00 10.90
C MET A 76 -3.04 -2.61 10.71
N CYS A 77 -3.72 -1.55 11.17
CA CYS A 77 -3.19 -0.19 11.16
C CYS A 77 -1.91 -0.06 11.99
N MET A 78 -1.89 -0.63 13.20
CA MET A 78 -0.71 -0.60 14.07
C MET A 78 0.48 -1.30 13.42
N ILE A 79 0.27 -2.50 12.85
CA ILE A 79 1.32 -3.23 12.15
C ILE A 79 1.82 -2.43 10.93
N ALA A 80 0.92 -1.80 10.17
CA ALA A 80 1.30 -0.97 9.04
C ALA A 80 2.12 0.25 9.48
N GLN A 81 1.79 0.88 10.60
CA GLN A 81 2.54 2.00 11.17
C GLN A 81 3.95 1.57 11.62
N ASP A 82 4.06 0.47 12.36
CA ASP A 82 5.35 -0.09 12.78
C ASP A 82 6.24 -0.44 11.58
N LEU A 83 5.63 -1.00 10.53
CA LEU A 83 6.32 -1.32 9.29
C LEU A 83 6.80 -0.06 8.55
N MET A 84 5.95 0.96 8.45
CA MET A 84 6.32 2.24 7.84
C MET A 84 7.42 2.95 8.63
N GLU A 85 7.43 2.82 9.96
CA GLU A 85 8.51 3.32 10.81
C GLU A 85 9.81 2.57 10.57
N GLY A 86 9.79 1.24 10.68
CA GLY A 86 10.98 0.41 10.54
C GLY A 86 11.63 0.46 9.14
N LEU A 87 10.85 0.81 8.11
CA LEU A 87 11.33 0.98 6.73
C LEU A 87 11.55 2.45 6.33
N GLU A 88 11.42 3.39 7.26
CA GLU A 88 11.59 4.84 7.02
C GLU A 88 10.64 5.40 5.94
N LEU A 89 9.43 4.85 5.83
CA LEU A 89 8.41 5.21 4.84
C LEU A 89 7.36 6.20 5.37
N LYS A 90 7.53 6.74 6.58
CA LYS A 90 6.53 7.64 7.23
C LYS A 90 6.17 8.87 6.38
N ASN A 91 7.08 9.33 5.54
CA ASN A 91 6.90 10.51 4.68
C ASN A 91 6.45 10.15 3.25
N ASN A 92 6.12 8.88 3.00
CA ASN A 92 5.65 8.41 1.70
C ASN A 92 4.12 8.38 1.66
N GLN A 93 3.59 8.53 0.47
CA GLN A 93 2.19 8.30 0.18
C GLN A 93 1.89 6.80 0.22
N PHE A 94 0.77 6.41 0.81
CA PHE A 94 0.38 5.02 0.95
C PHE A 94 -1.14 4.83 0.93
N ILE A 95 -1.53 3.60 0.60
CA ILE A 95 -2.84 3.04 0.90
C ILE A 95 -2.61 1.72 1.64
N LEU A 96 -3.48 1.43 2.59
CA LEU A 96 -3.59 0.16 3.29
C LEU A 96 -4.90 -0.48 2.87
N VAL A 97 -4.82 -1.68 2.28
CA VAL A 97 -5.94 -2.43 1.70
C VAL A 97 -6.00 -3.81 2.33
#